data_AF-A0A024X6Q4-F1
#
_entry.id   AF-A0A024X6Q4-F1
#
_cell.length_a   1.000
_cell.length_b   1.000
_cell.length_c   1.000
_cell.angle_alpha   90.00
_cell.angle_beta   90.00
_cell.angle_gamma   90.00
#
_symmetry.space_group_name_H-M   'P 1'
#
loop_
_entity.id
_entity.type
_entity.pdbx_description
1 polymer ?
#
loop_
_entity_poly.entity_id
_entity_poly.type
_entity_poly.pdbx_seq_one_letter_code
_entity_poly.pdbx_strand_id
1 'polypeptide(L)'
;MNDINNNCDENFKDFYFKNKTIERKVADIKIKDSHNKTLFEYIPIEGRTNKVPIAFRLFHYIFLFILSSGVILIHVLPEINKEKYIRDIYTFQIYSLSCFLVFNGGFNSLFQLIQYAIPSNRKYKGLYNTLRFISSLIPLFCAIITTILSEKFPRDSLFLLTISFITLLINYYLLHIKCLIPVWLYKQYKIYISLIILNLIFLLLSEAQIYTGRNVSINVDY
;
A
#
# COMPACT_ATOMS: atom_id res chain seq x y z
N MET A 1 -16.64 29.71 -42.19
CA MET A 1 -17.95 29.73 -41.52
C MET A 1 -18.35 28.27 -41.29
N ASN A 2 -18.40 27.92 -40.02
CA ASN A 2 -19.08 26.80 -39.35
C ASN A 2 -18.52 25.36 -39.44
N ASP A 3 -17.91 25.00 -38.31
CA ASP A 3 -18.21 23.82 -37.46
C ASP A 3 -17.76 22.44 -37.91
N ILE A 4 -16.46 22.22 -37.75
CA ILE A 4 -15.88 20.93 -37.40
C ILE A 4 -15.99 20.80 -35.88
N ASN A 5 -16.80 19.88 -35.33
CA ASN A 5 -16.66 19.44 -33.94
C ASN A 5 -17.34 18.09 -33.62
N ASN A 6 -16.48 17.13 -33.24
CA ASN A 6 -16.58 16.30 -32.04
C ASN A 6 -17.78 15.37 -31.82
N ASN A 7 -18.01 14.37 -32.69
CA ASN A 7 -18.94 13.27 -32.38
C ASN A 7 -18.36 11.84 -32.54
N CYS A 8 -17.06 11.69 -32.82
CA CYS A 8 -16.45 10.35 -32.98
C CYS A 8 -15.83 9.76 -31.71
N ASP A 9 -15.54 10.57 -30.68
CA ASP A 9 -14.77 10.10 -29.52
C ASP A 9 -15.63 9.56 -28.37
N GLU A 10 -16.92 9.89 -28.30
CA GLU A 10 -17.80 9.39 -27.22
C GLU A 10 -18.28 7.95 -27.47
N ASN A 11 -18.42 7.53 -28.72
CA ASN A 11 -18.92 6.19 -29.07
C ASN A 11 -17.91 5.05 -28.84
N PHE A 12 -16.61 5.34 -28.75
CA PHE A 12 -15.61 4.30 -28.52
C PHE A 12 -15.60 3.78 -27.08
N LYS A 13 -15.91 4.63 -26.08
CA LYS A 13 -16.04 4.19 -24.68
C LYS A 13 -17.20 3.23 -24.52
N ASP A 14 -18.36 3.54 -25.10
CA ASP A 14 -19.57 2.70 -25.00
C ASP A 14 -19.46 1.37 -25.75
N PHE A 15 -18.60 1.28 -26.77
CA PHE A 15 -18.36 0.02 -27.48
C PHE A 15 -17.65 -1.03 -26.62
N TYR A 16 -16.78 -0.61 -25.68
CA TYR A 16 -16.15 -1.52 -24.71
C TYR A 16 -17.13 -2.04 -23.65
N PHE A 17 -18.19 -1.29 -23.35
CA PHE A 17 -19.17 -1.63 -22.29
C PHE A 17 -20.32 -2.54 -22.76
N LYS A 18 -20.58 -2.65 -24.07
CA LYS A 18 -21.79 -3.36 -24.58
C LYS A 18 -21.60 -4.84 -24.89
N ASN A 19 -20.37 -5.38 -24.87
CA ASN A 19 -20.12 -6.74 -25.33
C ASN A 19 -20.06 -7.73 -24.16
N LYS A 20 -21.12 -8.52 -23.95
CA LYS A 20 -21.21 -9.59 -22.92
C LYS A 20 -20.04 -10.58 -22.93
N THR A 21 -19.36 -10.72 -24.06
CA THR A 21 -18.14 -11.54 -24.23
C THR A 21 -16.87 -10.85 -23.68
N ILE A 22 -16.78 -9.52 -23.70
CA ILE A 22 -15.68 -8.74 -23.08
C ILE A 22 -15.88 -8.67 -21.57
N GLU A 23 -17.12 -8.46 -21.10
CA GLU A 23 -17.47 -8.56 -19.68
C GLU A 23 -17.03 -9.91 -19.09
N ARG A 24 -17.27 -11.03 -19.79
CA ARG A 24 -16.84 -12.37 -19.35
C ARG A 24 -15.33 -12.62 -19.45
N LYS A 25 -14.61 -11.91 -20.32
CA LYS A 25 -13.15 -12.07 -20.49
C LYS A 25 -12.35 -11.26 -19.46
N VAL A 26 -12.90 -10.15 -18.96
CA VAL A 26 -12.19 -9.18 -18.09
C VAL A 26 -12.71 -9.21 -16.65
N ALA A 27 -14.01 -9.40 -16.43
CA ALA A 27 -14.60 -9.51 -15.09
C ALA A 27 -14.86 -10.97 -14.71
N ASP A 28 -14.22 -11.42 -13.64
CA ASP A 28 -14.47 -12.74 -13.05
C ASP A 28 -15.64 -12.71 -12.04
N ILE A 29 -16.00 -11.52 -11.55
CA ILE A 29 -16.99 -11.34 -10.48
C ILE A 29 -18.28 -10.74 -11.05
N LYS A 30 -19.39 -11.46 -10.92
CA LYS A 30 -20.72 -10.94 -11.25
C LYS A 30 -21.22 -10.04 -10.12
N ILE A 31 -21.98 -9.00 -10.46
CA ILE A 31 -22.59 -8.08 -9.47
C ILE A 31 -23.41 -8.82 -8.42
N LYS A 32 -24.14 -9.89 -8.82
CA LYS A 32 -24.97 -10.72 -7.92
C LYS A 32 -24.17 -11.44 -6.83
N ASP A 33 -22.89 -11.71 -7.08
CA ASP A 33 -21.99 -12.46 -6.20
C ASP A 33 -21.05 -11.51 -5.42
N SER A 34 -21.23 -10.19 -5.59
CA SER A 34 -20.45 -9.17 -4.89
C SER A 34 -20.97 -8.91 -3.47
N HIS A 35 -20.07 -8.53 -2.57
CA HIS A 35 -20.40 -8.23 -1.18
C HIS A 35 -21.28 -6.97 -1.01
N ASN A 36 -21.34 -6.07 -2.02
CA ASN A 36 -22.28 -4.96 -2.05
C ASN A 36 -22.72 -4.64 -3.49
N LYS A 37 -23.83 -5.26 -3.90
CA LYS A 37 -24.38 -5.20 -5.26
C LYS A 37 -24.56 -3.77 -5.78
N THR A 38 -25.05 -2.87 -4.93
CA THR A 38 -25.35 -1.48 -5.31
C THR A 38 -24.11 -0.63 -5.56
N LEU A 39 -22.99 -0.97 -4.93
CA LEU A 39 -21.74 -0.22 -5.02
C LEU A 39 -20.78 -0.83 -6.05
N PHE A 40 -20.82 -2.15 -6.17
CA PHE A 40 -19.95 -2.91 -7.06
C PHE A 40 -20.14 -2.55 -8.54
N GLU A 41 -21.34 -2.10 -8.92
CA GLU A 41 -21.64 -1.60 -10.27
C GLU A 41 -20.83 -0.36 -10.66
N TYR A 42 -20.32 0.41 -9.69
CA TYR A 42 -19.50 1.59 -9.97
C TYR A 42 -18.00 1.28 -10.10
N ILE A 43 -17.58 0.05 -9.75
CA ILE A 43 -16.20 -0.39 -9.99
C ILE A 43 -16.04 -0.61 -11.51
N PRO A 44 -15.02 -0.01 -12.17
CA PRO A 44 -14.67 -0.33 -13.55
C PRO A 44 -14.50 -1.84 -13.79
N ILE A 45 -14.87 -2.30 -14.99
CA ILE A 45 -14.94 -3.73 -15.33
C ILE A 45 -13.57 -4.41 -15.13
N GLU A 46 -12.48 -3.69 -15.41
CA GLU A 46 -11.08 -4.11 -15.24
C GLU A 46 -10.75 -4.46 -13.78
N GLY A 47 -11.47 -3.88 -12.81
CA GLY A 47 -11.29 -4.15 -11.38
C GLY A 47 -12.16 -5.27 -10.84
N ARG A 48 -13.12 -5.76 -11.62
CA ARG A 48 -14.08 -6.80 -11.21
C ARG A 48 -13.52 -8.22 -11.40
N THR A 49 -12.23 -8.39 -11.11
CA THR A 49 -11.51 -9.66 -11.19
C THR A 49 -11.06 -10.12 -9.80
N ASN A 50 -10.85 -11.43 -9.66
CA ASN A 50 -10.18 -12.02 -8.49
C ASN A 50 -8.67 -12.15 -8.69
N LYS A 51 -8.16 -11.97 -9.91
CA LYS A 51 -6.76 -12.17 -10.26
C LYS A 51 -5.97 -10.91 -9.92
N VAL A 52 -4.92 -11.10 -9.12
CA VAL A 52 -3.96 -10.02 -8.82
C VAL A 52 -3.01 -9.89 -10.01
N PRO A 53 -2.76 -8.66 -10.53
CA PRO A 53 -1.77 -8.45 -11.58
C PRO A 53 -0.39 -9.00 -11.19
N ILE A 54 0.25 -9.73 -12.11
CA ILE A 54 1.48 -10.48 -11.82
C ILE A 54 2.62 -9.54 -11.38
N ALA A 55 2.82 -8.43 -12.08
CA ALA A 55 3.83 -7.43 -11.74
C ALA A 55 3.61 -6.83 -10.34
N PHE A 56 2.34 -6.53 -10.00
CA PHE A 56 1.97 -6.02 -8.69
C PHE A 56 2.29 -7.04 -7.59
N ARG A 57 1.94 -8.31 -7.81
CA ARG A 57 2.23 -9.40 -6.88
C ARG A 57 3.75 -9.62 -6.70
N LEU A 58 4.51 -9.63 -7.79
CA LEU A 58 5.97 -9.76 -7.78
C LEU A 58 6.64 -8.64 -6.97
N PHE A 59 6.26 -7.38 -7.24
CA PHE A 59 6.79 -6.23 -6.52
C PHE A 59 6.63 -6.37 -5.01
N HIS A 60 5.44 -6.76 -4.55
CA HIS A 60 5.19 -7.01 -3.13
C HIS A 60 6.06 -8.15 -2.60
N TYR A 61 6.13 -9.29 -3.26
CA TYR A 61 6.96 -10.39 -2.77
C TYR A 61 8.45 -10.09 -2.73
N ILE A 62 8.97 -9.32 -3.68
CA ILE A 62 10.36 -8.85 -3.65
C ILE A 62 10.60 -7.97 -2.42
N PHE A 63 9.70 -7.03 -2.15
CA PHE A 63 9.81 -6.20 -0.96
C PHE A 63 9.74 -7.03 0.32
N LEU A 64 8.79 -7.97 0.40
CA LEU A 64 8.67 -8.84 1.57
C LEU A 64 9.92 -9.68 1.78
N PHE A 65 10.54 -10.15 0.70
CA PHE A 65 11.80 -10.88 0.77
C PHE A 65 12.93 -10.01 1.33
N ILE A 66 13.08 -8.77 0.85
CA ILE A 66 14.07 -7.81 1.38
C ILE A 66 13.81 -7.55 2.87
N LEU A 67 12.53 -7.42 3.24
CA LEU A 67 12.14 -7.18 4.61
C LEU A 67 12.51 -8.37 5.52
N SER A 68 11.96 -9.54 5.21
CA SER A 68 12.13 -10.73 6.04
C SER A 68 13.57 -11.22 6.08
N SER A 69 14.32 -11.10 4.98
CA SER A 69 15.76 -11.41 5.00
C SER A 69 16.52 -10.48 5.95
N GLY A 70 16.21 -9.18 5.98
CA GLY A 70 16.84 -8.26 6.93
C GLY A 70 16.48 -8.54 8.38
N VAL A 71 15.22 -8.88 8.68
CA VAL A 71 14.81 -9.32 10.03
C VAL A 71 15.60 -10.55 10.47
N ILE A 72 15.71 -11.57 9.63
CA ILE A 72 16.48 -12.78 9.93
C ILE A 72 17.95 -12.43 10.14
N LEU A 73 18.52 -11.62 9.26
CA LEU A 73 19.94 -11.29 9.27
C LEU A 73 20.33 -10.52 10.54
N ILE A 74 19.46 -9.64 11.05
CA ILE A 74 19.66 -8.97 12.35
C ILE A 74 19.85 -9.95 13.50
N HIS A 75 19.18 -11.11 13.49
CA HIS A 75 19.29 -12.11 14.54
C HIS A 75 20.49 -13.06 14.36
N VAL A 76 20.97 -13.25 13.12
CA VAL A 76 22.12 -14.11 12.81
C VAL A 76 23.46 -13.39 12.96
N LEU A 77 23.51 -12.07 12.71
CA LEU A 77 24.77 -11.29 12.75
C LEU A 77 25.55 -11.35 14.08
N PRO A 78 24.89 -11.36 15.27
CA PRO A 78 25.59 -11.56 16.54
C PRO A 78 26.39 -12.86 16.57
N GLU A 79 25.83 -13.96 16.06
CA GLU A 79 26.45 -15.29 16.08
C GLU A 79 27.73 -15.37 15.21
N ILE A 80 27.87 -14.47 14.23
CA ILE A 80 29.01 -14.42 13.31
C ILE A 80 29.94 -13.23 13.65
N ASN A 81 29.83 -12.64 14.84
CA ASN A 81 30.65 -11.51 15.31
C ASN A 81 30.61 -10.28 14.37
N LYS A 82 29.47 -10.04 13.71
CA LYS A 82 29.27 -8.93 12.76
C LYS A 82 28.25 -7.90 13.25
N GLU A 83 28.20 -7.69 14.57
CA GLU A 83 27.25 -6.81 15.25
C GLU A 83 27.26 -5.37 14.73
N LYS A 84 28.42 -4.89 14.26
CA LYS A 84 28.60 -3.53 13.70
C LYS A 84 27.69 -3.19 12.51
N TYR A 85 27.02 -4.17 11.90
CA TYR A 85 26.06 -3.96 10.79
C TYR A 85 24.60 -4.02 11.23
N ILE A 86 24.31 -4.50 12.45
CA ILE A 86 22.93 -4.70 12.95
C ILE A 86 22.17 -3.38 12.87
N ARG A 87 22.78 -2.27 13.32
CA ARG A 87 22.15 -0.97 13.29
C ARG A 87 21.89 -0.46 11.88
N ASP A 88 22.84 -0.60 10.97
CA ASP A 88 22.69 -0.16 9.57
C ASP A 88 21.52 -0.90 8.90
N ILE A 89 21.43 -2.21 9.10
CA ILE A 89 20.36 -3.04 8.54
C ILE A 89 19.03 -2.72 9.20
N TYR A 90 18.99 -2.54 10.51
CA TYR A 90 17.78 -2.17 11.24
C TYR A 90 17.23 -0.82 10.75
N THR A 91 18.09 0.19 10.61
CA THR A 91 17.72 1.49 10.05
C THR A 91 17.28 1.38 8.59
N PHE A 92 17.96 0.55 7.77
CA PHE A 92 17.54 0.27 6.40
C PHE A 92 16.15 -0.38 6.31
N GLN A 93 15.80 -1.27 7.25
CA GLN A 93 14.47 -1.87 7.35
C GLN A 93 13.40 -0.82 7.65
N ILE A 94 13.67 0.10 8.59
CA ILE A 94 12.75 1.22 8.89
C ILE A 94 12.54 2.07 7.64
N TYR A 95 13.61 2.50 6.97
CA TYR A 95 13.49 3.32 5.76
C TYR A 95 12.73 2.60 4.65
N SER A 96 13.02 1.32 4.41
CA SER A 96 12.33 0.52 3.40
C SER A 96 10.83 0.45 3.68
N LEU A 97 10.45 0.22 4.94
CA LEU A 97 9.05 0.22 5.39
C LEU A 97 8.38 1.58 5.21
N SER A 98 9.05 2.67 5.56
CA SER A 98 8.55 4.02 5.36
C SER A 98 8.36 4.35 3.88
N CYS A 99 9.32 4.03 3.01
CA CYS A 99 9.20 4.19 1.56
C CYS A 99 8.00 3.41 1.00
N PHE A 100 7.81 2.18 1.46
CA PHE A 100 6.67 1.36 1.06
C PHE A 100 5.33 1.93 1.54
N LEU A 101 5.30 2.53 2.73
CA LEU A 101 4.13 3.24 3.25
C LEU A 101 3.78 4.46 2.38
N VAL A 102 4.77 5.25 1.96
CA VAL A 102 4.58 6.35 0.98
C VAL A 102 4.08 5.82 -0.36
N PHE A 103 4.65 4.73 -0.86
CA PHE A 103 4.21 4.09 -2.11
C PHE A 103 2.71 3.73 -2.05
N ASN A 104 2.23 3.19 -0.93
CA ASN A 104 0.80 2.91 -0.74
C ASN A 104 -0.04 4.19 -0.73
N GLY A 105 0.43 5.24 -0.06
CA GLY A 105 -0.26 6.54 -0.05
C GLY A 105 -0.42 7.11 -1.46
N GLY A 106 0.66 7.09 -2.24
CA GLY A 106 0.68 7.51 -3.64
C GLY A 106 -0.20 6.64 -4.54
N PHE A 107 -0.14 5.32 -4.38
CA PHE A 107 -0.97 4.39 -5.14
C PHE A 107 -2.47 4.57 -4.86
N ASN A 108 -2.84 4.81 -3.59
CA ASN A 108 -4.22 5.17 -3.22
C ASN A 108 -4.65 6.50 -3.83
N SER A 109 -3.72 7.45 -4.03
CA SER A 109 -4.00 8.74 -4.65
C SER A 109 -4.25 8.59 -6.16
N LEU A 110 -3.48 7.72 -6.84
CA LEU A 110 -3.74 7.38 -8.24
C LEU A 110 -5.13 6.76 -8.42
N PHE A 111 -5.52 5.83 -7.56
CA PHE A 111 -6.88 5.27 -7.61
C PHE A 111 -7.98 6.30 -7.35
N GLN A 112 -7.70 7.34 -6.57
CA GLN A 112 -8.61 8.47 -6.40
C GLN A 112 -8.80 9.27 -7.68
N LEU A 113 -7.71 9.59 -8.37
CA LEU A 113 -7.72 10.36 -9.61
C LEU A 113 -8.46 9.64 -10.74
N ILE A 114 -8.33 8.31 -10.82
CA ILE A 114 -9.01 7.49 -11.83
C ILE A 114 -10.53 7.35 -11.53
N GLN A 115 -11.04 8.01 -10.49
CA GLN A 115 -12.45 7.99 -10.06
C GLN A 115 -13.02 6.58 -9.87
N TYR A 116 -12.17 5.61 -9.49
CA TYR A 116 -12.62 4.26 -9.20
C TYR A 116 -13.80 4.29 -8.21
N ALA A 117 -14.94 3.74 -8.63
CA ALA A 117 -16.11 3.51 -7.78
C ALA A 117 -16.72 4.73 -7.07
N ILE A 118 -16.70 5.93 -7.68
CA ILE A 118 -17.53 7.05 -7.21
C ILE A 118 -18.94 6.90 -7.79
N PRO A 119 -19.97 6.60 -6.97
CA PRO A 119 -21.35 6.64 -7.45
C PRO A 119 -21.73 8.09 -7.69
N SER A 120 -22.33 8.37 -8.84
CA SER A 120 -22.72 9.73 -9.26
C SER A 120 -23.72 10.39 -8.29
N ASN A 121 -24.56 9.61 -7.61
CA ASN A 121 -25.60 10.13 -6.71
C ASN A 121 -25.62 9.39 -5.35
N ARG A 122 -25.15 10.04 -4.26
CA ARG A 122 -25.27 9.53 -2.88
C ARG A 122 -25.47 10.62 -1.83
N LYS A 123 -26.28 10.27 -0.81
CA LYS A 123 -26.58 11.07 0.39
C LYS A 123 -25.34 11.45 1.23
N TYR A 124 -24.24 10.69 1.13
CA TYR A 124 -23.03 10.87 1.97
C TYR A 124 -21.73 10.98 1.15
N LYS A 125 -21.76 11.62 -0.03
CA LYS A 125 -20.60 11.76 -0.94
C LYS A 125 -19.33 12.27 -0.24
N GLY A 126 -19.47 13.23 0.69
CA GLY A 126 -18.36 13.75 1.48
C GLY A 126 -17.61 12.67 2.26
N LEU A 127 -18.33 11.80 2.98
CA LEU A 127 -17.72 10.76 3.82
C LEU A 127 -16.89 9.75 3.00
N TYR A 128 -17.37 9.37 1.81
CA TYR A 128 -16.63 8.47 0.91
C TYR A 128 -15.36 9.13 0.38
N ASN A 129 -15.43 10.41 0.00
CA ASN A 129 -14.26 11.16 -0.47
C ASN A 129 -13.24 11.38 0.64
N THR A 130 -13.69 11.70 1.86
CA THR A 130 -12.83 11.85 3.03
C THR A 130 -12.11 10.54 3.34
N LEU A 131 -12.81 9.39 3.34
CA LEU A 131 -12.20 8.09 3.60
C LEU A 131 -11.09 7.77 2.58
N ARG A 132 -11.33 8.07 1.30
CA ARG A 132 -10.31 7.91 0.25
C ARG A 132 -9.13 8.83 0.48
N PHE A 133 -9.36 10.12 0.69
CA PHE A 133 -8.29 11.09 0.91
C PHE A 133 -7.39 10.72 2.10
N ILE A 134 -8.02 10.33 3.22
CA ILE A 134 -7.32 9.86 4.43
C ILE A 134 -6.47 8.61 4.13
N SER A 135 -6.93 7.72 3.24
CA SER A 135 -6.17 6.52 2.82
C SER A 135 -4.89 6.80 2.05
N SER A 136 -4.74 8.01 1.50
CA SER A 136 -3.50 8.46 0.88
C SER A 136 -2.63 9.26 1.83
N LEU A 137 -3.27 10.11 2.64
CA LEU A 137 -2.59 11.12 3.42
C LEU A 137 -1.93 10.56 4.70
N ILE A 138 -2.63 9.70 5.45
CA ILE A 138 -2.08 9.11 6.68
C ILE A 138 -0.78 8.34 6.42
N PRO A 139 -0.71 7.43 5.42
CA PRO A 139 0.52 6.70 5.12
C PRO A 139 1.71 7.63 4.84
N LEU A 140 1.46 8.75 4.14
CA LEU A 140 2.49 9.71 3.78
C LEU A 140 3.04 10.46 5.00
N PHE A 141 2.16 10.99 5.85
CA PHE A 141 2.58 11.68 7.08
C PHE A 141 3.30 10.75 8.06
N CYS A 142 2.74 9.56 8.28
CA CYS A 142 3.36 8.56 9.14
C CYS A 142 4.75 8.16 8.63
N ALA A 143 4.92 7.97 7.32
CA ALA A 143 6.22 7.66 6.75
C ALA A 143 7.26 8.75 7.03
N ILE A 144 6.93 10.01 6.78
CA ILE A 144 7.84 11.14 7.04
C ILE A 144 8.26 11.15 8.52
N ILE A 145 7.30 11.05 9.44
CA ILE A 145 7.59 11.06 10.88
C ILE A 145 8.50 9.88 11.24
N THR A 146 8.17 8.66 10.79
CA THR A 146 8.98 7.46 11.08
C THR A 146 10.42 7.59 10.57
N THR A 147 10.64 8.20 9.40
CA THR A 147 12.00 8.41 8.88
C THR A 147 12.80 9.39 9.73
N ILE A 148 12.18 10.47 10.21
CA ILE A 148 12.85 11.48 11.05
C ILE A 148 13.22 10.89 12.41
N LEU A 149 12.35 10.07 13.00
CA LEU A 149 12.64 9.44 14.29
C LEU A 149 13.65 8.29 14.18
N SER A 150 13.85 7.70 13.00
CA SER A 150 14.60 6.43 12.86
C SER A 150 16.05 6.50 13.36
N GLU A 151 16.70 7.65 13.24
CA GLU A 151 18.08 7.85 13.66
C GLU A 151 18.21 7.91 15.19
N LYS A 152 17.35 8.70 15.85
CA LYS A 152 17.44 8.98 17.29
C LYS A 152 16.60 8.03 18.14
N PHE A 153 15.41 7.66 17.65
CA PHE A 153 14.39 6.87 18.33
C PHE A 153 13.91 5.72 17.43
N PRO A 154 14.78 4.71 17.19
CA PRO A 154 14.51 3.56 16.32
C PRO A 154 13.29 2.74 16.74
N ARG A 155 13.09 2.58 18.06
CA ARG A 155 11.98 1.83 18.64
C ARG A 155 10.64 2.53 18.42
N ASP A 156 10.59 3.83 18.68
CA ASP A 156 9.38 4.64 18.49
C ASP A 156 9.00 4.69 17.01
N SER A 157 10.01 4.73 16.13
CA SER A 157 9.81 4.63 14.68
C SER A 157 9.14 3.31 14.27
N LEU A 158 9.60 2.17 14.80
CA LEU A 158 8.94 0.87 14.55
C LEU A 158 7.54 0.81 15.13
N PHE A 159 7.32 1.35 16.33
CA PHE A 159 6.00 1.35 16.95
C PHE A 159 5.01 2.15 16.10
N LEU A 160 5.43 3.34 15.64
CA LEU A 160 4.64 4.17 14.74
C LEU A 160 4.41 3.49 13.38
N LEU A 161 5.41 2.81 12.80
CA LEU A 161 5.23 2.00 11.59
C LEU A 161 4.20 0.89 11.80
N THR A 162 4.25 0.19 12.94
CA THR A 162 3.30 -0.89 13.28
C THR A 162 1.87 -0.36 13.33
N ILE A 163 1.64 0.75 14.04
CA ILE A 163 0.33 1.42 14.07
C ILE A 163 -0.11 1.86 12.68
N SER A 164 0.82 2.37 11.87
CA SER A 164 0.53 2.85 10.52
C SER A 164 0.08 1.71 9.60
N PHE A 165 0.75 0.57 9.64
CA PHE A 165 0.36 -0.61 8.85
C PHE A 165 -0.94 -1.25 9.35
N ILE A 166 -1.21 -1.27 10.66
CA ILE A 166 -2.52 -1.67 11.20
C ILE A 166 -3.63 -0.75 10.69
N THR A 167 -3.40 0.57 10.77
CA THR A 167 -4.35 1.58 10.29
C THR A 167 -4.60 1.44 8.79
N LEU A 168 -3.54 1.18 8.01
CA LEU A 168 -3.64 0.95 6.57
C LEU A 168 -4.47 -0.31 6.26
N LEU A 169 -4.29 -1.41 7.00
CA LEU A 169 -5.07 -2.63 6.83
C LEU A 169 -6.56 -2.41 7.14
N ILE A 170 -6.87 -1.69 8.23
CA ILE A 170 -8.24 -1.32 8.58
C ILE A 170 -8.85 -0.45 7.48
N ASN A 171 -8.09 0.50 6.94
CA ASN A 171 -8.57 1.37 5.88
C ASN A 171 -8.88 0.58 4.60
N TYR A 172 -8.00 -0.32 4.17
CA TYR A 172 -8.27 -1.19 3.03
C TYR A 172 -9.50 -2.09 3.24
N TYR A 173 -9.77 -2.53 4.47
CA TYR A 173 -10.99 -3.24 4.81
C TYR A 173 -12.25 -2.37 4.65
N LEU A 174 -12.22 -1.13 5.15
CA LEU A 174 -13.31 -0.17 4.98
C LEU A 174 -13.56 0.16 3.51
N LEU A 175 -12.49 0.43 2.75
CA LEU A 175 -12.57 0.67 1.31
C LEU A 175 -13.15 -0.54 0.57
N HIS A 176 -12.75 -1.76 0.96
CA HIS A 176 -13.29 -2.99 0.40
C HIS A 176 -14.80 -3.09 0.64
N ILE A 177 -15.28 -2.98 1.89
CA ILE A 177 -16.73 -3.08 2.21
C ILE A 177 -17.56 -2.04 1.45
N LYS A 178 -16.99 -0.86 1.20
CA LYS A 178 -17.65 0.22 0.44
C LYS A 178 -17.45 0.11 -1.08
N CYS A 179 -16.85 -0.98 -1.58
CA CYS A 179 -16.45 -1.20 -2.98
C CYS A 179 -15.67 -0.04 -3.61
N LEU A 180 -14.90 0.71 -2.81
CA LEU A 180 -14.11 1.83 -3.31
C LEU A 180 -12.79 1.40 -3.95
N ILE A 181 -12.45 0.11 -3.84
CA ILE A 181 -11.26 -0.52 -4.40
C ILE A 181 -11.62 -1.88 -5.02
N PRO A 182 -10.82 -2.38 -5.96
CA PRO A 182 -10.95 -3.74 -6.47
C PRO A 182 -10.81 -4.81 -5.37
N VAL A 183 -11.53 -5.93 -5.53
CA VAL A 183 -11.48 -7.06 -4.57
C VAL A 183 -10.10 -7.72 -4.53
N TRP A 184 -9.45 -7.89 -5.69
CA TRP A 184 -8.11 -8.44 -5.77
C TRP A 184 -7.08 -7.61 -5.00
N LEU A 185 -7.26 -6.29 -4.96
CA LEU A 185 -6.36 -5.37 -4.28
C LEU A 185 -6.41 -5.58 -2.76
N TYR A 186 -7.63 -5.65 -2.20
CA TYR A 186 -7.82 -5.96 -0.78
C TYR A 186 -7.26 -7.33 -0.41
N LYS A 187 -7.50 -8.36 -1.24
CA LYS A 187 -6.98 -9.72 -0.99
C LYS A 187 -5.45 -9.74 -0.90
N GLN A 188 -4.76 -9.07 -1.82
CA GLN A 188 -3.30 -9.00 -1.83
C GLN A 188 -2.79 -8.21 -0.61
N TYR A 189 -3.33 -7.01 -0.35
CA TYR A 189 -2.89 -6.19 0.77
C TYR A 189 -3.19 -6.81 2.12
N LYS A 190 -4.28 -7.54 2.28
CA LYS A 190 -4.60 -8.26 3.52
C LYS A 190 -3.46 -9.20 3.90
N ILE A 191 -3.08 -10.11 3.00
CA ILE A 191 -2.01 -11.09 3.26
C ILE A 191 -0.69 -10.37 3.49
N TYR A 192 -0.37 -9.44 2.60
CA TYR A 192 0.93 -8.80 2.58
C TYR A 192 1.17 -7.88 3.78
N ILE A 193 0.20 -7.01 4.11
CA ILE A 193 0.33 -6.11 5.27
C ILE A 193 0.36 -6.92 6.57
N SER A 194 -0.39 -8.02 6.66
CA SER A 194 -0.29 -8.92 7.81
C SER A 194 1.12 -9.50 7.99
N LEU A 195 1.79 -9.89 6.90
CA LEU A 195 3.18 -10.36 6.96
C LEU A 195 4.15 -9.23 7.34
N ILE A 196 3.94 -8.00 6.86
CA ILE A 196 4.73 -6.84 7.32
C ILE A 196 4.57 -6.62 8.83
N ILE A 197 3.33 -6.65 9.34
CA ILE A 197 3.06 -6.46 10.77
C ILE A 197 3.78 -7.54 11.59
N LEU A 198 3.77 -8.80 11.11
CA LEU A 198 4.50 -9.88 11.78
C LEU A 198 6.01 -9.60 11.84
N ASN A 199 6.62 -9.17 10.73
CA ASN A 199 8.04 -8.80 10.69
C ASN A 199 8.36 -7.61 11.60
N LEU A 200 7.47 -6.61 11.66
CA LEU A 200 7.58 -5.48 12.58
C LEU A 200 7.55 -5.92 14.05
N ILE A 201 6.69 -6.88 14.40
CA ILE A 201 6.66 -7.46 15.74
C ILE A 201 7.99 -8.15 16.06
N PHE A 202 8.57 -8.92 15.13
CA PHE A 202 9.90 -9.52 15.34
C PHE A 202 10.99 -8.47 15.55
N LEU A 203 10.99 -7.40 14.76
CA LEU A 203 11.93 -6.29 14.95
C LEU A 203 11.70 -5.56 16.29
N LEU A 204 10.46 -5.46 16.74
CA LEU A 204 10.10 -4.88 18.04
C LEU A 204 10.57 -5.74 19.23
N LEU A 205 10.70 -7.05 19.04
CA LEU A 205 11.23 -7.97 20.04
C LEU A 205 12.77 -8.08 20.00
N SER A 206 13.40 -7.56 18.94
CA SER A 206 14.84 -7.67 18.74
C SER A 206 15.63 -6.71 19.63
N GLU A 207 16.73 -7.21 20.21
CA GLU A 207 17.72 -6.41 20.94
C GLU A 207 18.48 -5.42 20.05
N ALA A 208 18.32 -5.54 18.72
CA ALA A 208 18.83 -4.59 17.72
C ALA A 208 18.50 -3.12 18.02
N GLN A 209 17.44 -2.87 18.80
CA GLN A 209 17.03 -1.55 19.29
C GLN A 209 18.06 -0.86 20.18
N ILE A 210 18.86 -1.64 20.91
CA ILE A 210 19.82 -1.15 21.92
C ILE A 210 21.12 -0.70 21.26
N TYR A 211 21.45 -1.24 20.09
CA TYR A 211 22.70 -0.93 19.39
C TYR A 211 22.74 0.54 18.97
N THR A 212 23.74 1.25 19.48
CA THR A 212 24.08 2.61 19.08
C THR A 212 24.64 2.61 17.66
N GLY A 213 24.24 3.60 16.85
CA GLY A 213 24.77 3.76 15.50
C GLY A 213 26.26 4.03 15.47
N ARG A 214 26.87 3.89 14.30
CA ARG A 214 28.28 4.25 14.11
C ARG A 214 28.44 5.75 14.39
N ASN A 215 29.31 6.09 15.34
CA ASN A 215 29.78 7.46 15.48
C ASN A 215 30.65 7.78 14.26
N VAL A 216 30.24 8.78 13.48
CA VAL A 216 31.07 9.31 12.40
C VAL A 216 32.19 10.11 13.07
N SER A 217 33.37 9.51 13.23
CA SER A 217 34.57 10.25 13.58
C SER A 217 35.04 11.00 12.33
N ILE A 218 34.86 12.31 12.31
CA ILE A 218 35.55 13.16 11.35
C ILE A 218 37.00 13.22 11.84
N ASN A 219 37.89 12.48 11.18
CA ASN A 219 39.32 12.72 11.34
C ASN A 219 39.59 14.09 10.70
N VAL A 220 39.61 15.12 11.54
CA VAL A 220 40.15 16.41 11.15
C VAL A 220 41.66 16.27 11.32
N ASP A 221 42.35 15.94 10.24
CA ASP A 221 43.82 16.04 10.20
C ASP A 221 44.17 17.51 10.45
N TYR A 222 44.77 17.80 11.61
CA TYR A 222 45.37 19.10 11.96
C TYR A 222 46.89 19.00 11.87
#